data_AF-A0AB35L6C5-F1
#
_entry.id   AF-A0AB35L6C5-F1
#
_cell.length_a   1.000
_cell.length_b   1.000
_cell.length_c   1.000
_cell.angle_alpha   90.00
_cell.angle_beta   90.00
_cell.angle_gamma   90.00
#
_symmetry.space_group_name_H-M   'P 1'
#
loop_
_entity.id
_entity.type
_entity.pdbx_description
1 polymer ?
#
loop_
_entity_poly.entity_id
_entity_poly.type
_entity_poly.pdbx_seq_one_letter_code
_entity_poly.pdbx_strand_id
1 'polypeptide(L)' 'MSKFIVNGVYDLSHAYVVDPIPNVKYLVNVSLNVNGMNAMIGIDAVSNDLKNKTIDEIGRLAYQQFLASTRCD' A
#
# COMPACT_ATOMS: atom_id res chain seq x y z
N MET A 1 -8.43 -9.69 16.58
CA MET A 1 -7.36 -9.06 15.78
C MET A 1 -7.39 -9.70 14.41
N SER A 2 -7.75 -8.94 13.36
CA SER A 2 -7.63 -9.45 12.00
C SER A 2 -6.15 -9.69 11.70
N LYS A 3 -5.82 -10.90 11.28
CA LYS A 3 -4.45 -11.28 10.93
C LYS A 3 -4.26 -10.95 9.46
N PHE A 4 -3.47 -9.90 9.17
CA PHE A 4 -2.93 -9.70 7.83
C PHE A 4 -1.43 -10.03 7.84
N ILE A 5 -0.94 -10.50 6.71
CA ILE A 5 0.47 -10.77 6.47
C ILE A 5 0.86 -9.98 5.21
N VAL A 6 1.96 -9.25 5.27
CA VAL A 6 2.55 -8.62 4.09
C VAL A 6 3.42 -9.67 3.40
N ASN A 7 2.99 -10.13 2.23
CA ASN A 7 3.76 -11.08 1.41
C ASN A 7 4.88 -10.38 0.62
N GLY A 8 4.68 -9.10 0.30
CA GLY A 8 5.66 -8.32 -0.43
C GLY A 8 5.22 -6.88 -0.67
N VAL A 9 6.20 -5.99 -0.85
CA VAL A 9 6.02 -4.61 -1.31
C VAL A 9 6.83 -4.44 -2.58
N TYR A 10 6.17 -4.03 -3.65
CA TYR A 10 6.72 -3.96 -4.99
C TYR A 10 6.79 -2.51 -5.47
N ASP A 11 7.74 -2.25 -6.37
CA ASP A 11 7.92 -0.95 -7.02
C ASP A 11 8.21 0.20 -6.05
N LEU A 12 8.94 -0.08 -4.96
CA LEU A 12 9.36 0.92 -3.95
C LEU A 12 10.14 2.10 -4.56
N SER A 13 10.73 1.96 -5.76
CA SER A 13 11.35 3.07 -6.49
C SER A 13 10.42 4.27 -6.66
N HIS A 14 9.11 4.03 -6.83
CA HIS A 14 8.10 5.08 -6.93
C HIS A 14 7.91 5.91 -5.64
N ALA A 15 8.36 5.40 -4.49
CA ALA A 15 8.33 6.16 -3.24
C ALA A 15 9.40 7.25 -3.19
N TYR A 16 10.50 7.10 -3.93
CA TYR A 16 11.68 7.98 -3.86
C TYR A 16 11.76 9.00 -5.01
N VAL A 17 10.62 9.31 -5.64
CA VAL A 17 10.55 10.34 -6.68
C VAL A 17 10.84 11.71 -6.06
N VAL A 18 11.88 12.39 -6.55
CA VAL A 18 12.35 13.67 -6.02
C VAL A 18 11.41 14.82 -6.41
N ASP A 19 10.93 14.84 -7.66
CA ASP A 19 10.03 15.86 -8.21
C ASP A 19 8.80 15.20 -8.85
N PRO A 20 7.76 14.89 -8.06
CA PRO A 20 6.56 14.22 -8.58
C PRO A 20 5.77 15.14 -9.51
N ILE A 21 5.39 14.60 -10.67
CA ILE A 21 4.55 15.32 -11.64
C ILE A 21 3.14 15.46 -11.05
N PRO A 22 2.56 16.67 -11.03
CA PRO A 22 1.20 16.87 -10.54
C PRO A 22 0.20 15.95 -11.25
N ASN A 23 -0.76 15.39 -10.50
CA ASN A 23 -1.81 14.47 -10.97
C ASN A 23 -1.31 13.10 -11.46
N VAL A 24 -0.03 12.78 -11.37
CA VAL A 24 0.48 11.43 -11.60
C VAL A 24 0.46 10.65 -10.29
N LYS A 25 -0.15 9.46 -10.29
CA LYS A 25 -0.12 8.55 -9.15
C LYS A 25 1.10 7.65 -9.24
N TYR A 26 1.91 7.65 -8.20
CA TYR A 26 3.12 6.85 -8.11
C TYR A 26 2.81 5.60 -7.27
N LEU A 27 2.28 4.57 -7.91
CA LEU A 27 1.73 3.42 -7.19
C LEU A 27 2.85 2.47 -6.72
N VAL A 28 2.82 2.15 -5.43
CA VAL A 28 3.54 1.05 -4.80
C VAL A 28 2.52 -0.05 -4.50
N ASN A 29 2.77 -1.25 -4.99
CA ASN A 29 1.85 -2.38 -4.82
C ASN A 29 2.23 -3.18 -3.58
N VAL A 30 1.27 -3.39 -2.68
CA VAL A 30 1.45 -4.18 -1.48
C VAL A 30 0.62 -5.46 -1.61
N SER A 31 1.30 -6.61 -1.57
CA SER A 31 0.64 -7.90 -1.52
C SER A 31 0.33 -8.26 -0.07
N LEU A 32 -0.95 -8.41 0.24
CA LEU A 32 -1.46 -8.81 1.55
C LEU A 32 -2.10 -10.20 1.47
N ASN A 33 -1.92 -10.99 2.52
CA ASN A 33 -2.83 -12.09 2.84
C ASN A 33 -3.68 -11.67 4.05
N VAL A 34 -4.99 -11.58 3.89
CA VAL A 34 -5.95 -11.20 4.93
C VAL A 34 -6.88 -12.39 5.17
N ASN A 35 -6.75 -13.03 6.33
CA ASN A 35 -7.57 -14.20 6.69
C ASN A 35 -7.63 -15.30 5.60
N GLY A 36 -6.52 -15.55 4.90
CA GLY A 36 -6.43 -16.55 3.83
C GLY A 36 -6.75 -16.01 2.43
N MET A 37 -7.25 -14.78 2.30
CA MET A 37 -7.48 -14.11 1.01
C MET A 37 -6.26 -13.29 0.60
N ASN A 38 -5.76 -13.50 -0.61
CA ASN A 38 -4.71 -12.66 -1.17
C ASN A 38 -5.30 -11.42 -1.85
N ALA A 39 -4.78 -10.25 -1.51
CA ALA A 39 -5.16 -8.98 -2.10
C ALA A 39 -3.90 -8.20 -2.51
N MET A 40 -4.00 -7.47 -3.62
CA MET A 40 -2.98 -6.53 -4.05
C MET A 40 -3.55 -5.12 -3.94
N ILE A 41 -2.88 -4.29 -3.15
CA ILE A 41 -3.34 -2.92 -2.85
C ILE A 41 -2.32 -1.94 -3.42
N GLY A 42 -2.74 -1.11 -4.36
CA GLY A 42 -1.93 -0.03 -4.90
C GLY A 42 -2.04 1.20 -4.01
N ILE A 43 -0.92 1.63 -3.43
CA ILE A 43 -0.84 2.84 -2.61
C ILE A 43 -0.11 3.92 -3.38
N ASP A 44 -0.71 5.10 -3.48
CA ASP A 44 -0.04 6.29 -4.01
C ASP A 44 1.09 6.71 -3.06
N ALA A 45 2.33 6.55 -3.52
CA ALA A 45 3.51 6.66 -2.71
C ALA A 45 3.80 8.09 -2.26
N VAL A 46 3.49 9.07 -3.11
CA VAL A 46 3.72 10.49 -2.84
C VAL A 46 2.66 11.01 -1.87
N SER A 47 1.39 10.75 -2.16
CA SER A 47 0.27 11.20 -1.32
C SER A 47 0.30 10.60 0.09
N ASN A 48 0.92 9.43 0.27
CA ASN A 48 1.06 8.76 1.56
C ASN A 48 2.47 8.89 2.18
N ASP A 49 3.38 9.66 1.57
CA ASP A 49 4.78 9.83 2.02
C ASP A 49 5.49 8.51 2.35
N LEU A 50 5.39 7.53 1.45
CA LEU A 50 5.87 6.16 1.73
C LEU A 50 7.39 6.08 1.91
N LYS A 51 8.16 7.04 1.39
CA LYS A 51 9.62 7.09 1.56
C LYS A 51 10.05 7.16 3.04
N ASN A 52 9.20 7.71 3.89
CA ASN A 52 9.44 7.90 5.32
C ASN A 52 8.75 6.83 6.17
N LYS A 53 8.22 5.77 5.56
CA LYS A 53 7.48 4.70 6.25
C LYS A 53 8.24 3.39 6.21
N THR A 54 8.12 2.65 7.31
CA THR A 54 8.54 1.27 7.42
C THR A 54 7.60 0.34 6.64
N ILE A 55 8.06 -0.88 6.36
CA ILE A 55 7.24 -1.92 5.73
C ILE A 55 6.00 -2.26 6.58
N ASP A 56 6.10 -2.23 7.91
CA ASP A 56 4.93 -2.46 8.80
C ASP A 56 3.87 -1.36 8.62
N GLU A 57 4.29 -0.09 8.56
CA GLU A 57 3.39 1.04 8.33
C GLU A 57 2.75 0.98 6.94
N ILE A 58 3.52 0.63 5.90
CA ILE A 58 3.02 0.42 4.55
C ILE A 58 1.99 -0.72 4.53
N GLY A 59 2.28 -1.82 5.23
CA GLY A 59 1.35 -2.95 5.38
C GLY A 59 0.04 -2.56 6.07
N ARG A 60 0.11 -1.76 7.14
CA ARG A 60 -1.09 -1.25 7.83
C ARG A 60 -1.92 -0.33 6.94
N LEU A 61 -1.29 0.55 6.16
CA LEU A 61 -1.98 1.41 5.19
C LEU A 61 -2.69 0.58 4.12
N ALA A 62 -1.99 -0.42 3.56
CA ALA A 62 -2.57 -1.34 2.59
C ALA A 62 -3.80 -2.05 3.18
N TYR A 63 -3.71 -2.51 4.43
CA TYR A 63 -4.79 -3.21 5.10
C TYR A 63 -6.00 -2.28 5.37
N GLN A 64 -5.76 -1.02 5.73
CA GLN A 64 -6.83 -0.02 5.87
C GLN A 64 -7.57 0.22 4.55
N GLN A 65 -6.84 0.34 3.44
CA GLN A 65 -7.45 0.51 2.11
C GLN A 65 -8.23 -0.74 1.69
N PHE A 66 -7.71 -1.95 1.96
CA PHE A 66 -8.44 -3.19 1.74
C PHE A 66 -9.79 -3.20 2.49
N LEU A 67 -9.78 -2.84 3.79
CA LEU A 67 -11.01 -2.77 4.56
C LEU A 67 -12.00 -1.75 3.99
N ALA A 68 -11.51 -0.60 3.53
CA ALA A 68 -12.35 0.42 2.90
C ALA A 68 -12.98 -0.09 1.59
N SER A 69 -12.23 -0.79 0.74
CA SER A 69 -12.78 -1.37 -0.50
C SER A 69 -13.81 -2.46 -0.23
N THR A 70 -13.61 -3.30 0.79
CA THR A 70 -14.56 -4.38 1.13
C THR A 70 -15.82 -3.93 1.85
N ARG A 71 -15.85 -2.70 2.37
CA ARG A 71 -17.03 -2.13 3.05
C ARG A 71 -18.03 -1.49 2.09
N CYS A 72 -17.65 -1.31 0.84
CA CYS A 72 -18.50 -0.73 -0.21
C CYS A 72 -19.22 -1.80 -1.06
N ASP A 73 -19.08 -3.08 -0.71
CA ASP A 73 -19.86 -4.19 -1.29
C ASP A 73 -21.10 -4.52 -0.45
#